data_AF-A0AAJ5F997-F1
#
_entry.id   AF-A0AAJ5F997-F1
#
_cell.length_a   1.000
_cell.length_b   1.000
_cell.length_c   1.000
_cell.angle_alpha   90.00
_cell.angle_beta   90.00
_cell.angle_gamma   90.00
#
_symmetry.space_group_name_H-M   'P 1'
#
loop_
_entity.id
_entity.type
_entity.pdbx_description
1 polymer ?
#
loop_
_entity_poly.entity_id
_entity_poly.type
_entity_poly.pdbx_seq_one_letter_code
_entity_poly.pdbx_strand_id
1 'polypeptide(L)'
;MVIAVAVARGKGFRAILGSTLTLLALWVFILPALLSGHSSAPLTIPALGAVLAVCVYLVHGWNWKSHAALTALWTATTAGYFLTLLVAHLTHLSGTADRAAVVAQGSYGINALSLYVVGVVLSALGAMNDVTVTQASVVETVAQTQPGLPIRRLYALGMQVGGDHVGSMVTVLVLGYAAGALPLMLLLRANGTTPMWVTLNGEALFSELAGLLIALITMLLAVPLSTGLAAWWMGTRQRGRVEAPLHRADQHTG
;
A
#
# COMPACT_ATOMS: atom_id res chain seq x y z
N MET A 1 -0.28 -3.56 22.38
CA MET A 1 -1.30 -4.60 22.14
C MET A 1 -2.44 -4.53 23.17
N VAL A 2 -2.17 -4.66 24.48
CA VAL A 2 -3.22 -4.59 25.53
C VAL A 2 -4.03 -3.28 25.51
N ILE A 3 -3.36 -2.13 25.34
CA ILE A 3 -4.03 -0.81 25.27
C ILE A 3 -4.97 -0.70 24.05
N ALA A 4 -4.57 -1.23 22.89
CA ALA A 4 -5.39 -1.19 21.69
C ALA A 4 -6.69 -2.02 21.83
N VAL A 5 -6.62 -3.18 22.50
CA VAL A 5 -7.82 -3.97 22.83
C VAL A 5 -8.70 -3.25 23.85
N ALA A 6 -8.10 -2.62 24.85
CA ALA A 6 -8.85 -1.86 25.86
C ALA A 6 -9.58 -0.64 25.27
N VAL A 7 -8.94 0.09 24.36
CA VAL A 7 -9.48 1.34 23.77
C VAL A 7 -10.43 1.06 22.60
N ALA A 8 -10.07 0.15 21.69
CA ALA A 8 -10.84 -0.10 20.46
C ALA A 8 -11.70 -1.37 20.51
N ARG A 9 -11.76 -2.07 21.66
CA ARG A 9 -12.57 -3.28 21.90
C ARG A 9 -12.36 -4.33 20.79
N GLY A 10 -13.44 -4.83 20.20
CA GLY A 10 -13.40 -5.82 19.12
C GLY A 10 -12.72 -5.34 17.84
N LYS A 11 -12.71 -4.03 17.56
CA LYS A 11 -11.98 -3.47 16.40
C LYS A 11 -10.47 -3.47 16.65
N GLY A 12 -10.06 -3.14 17.89
CA GLY A 12 -8.66 -3.23 18.32
C GLY A 12 -8.11 -4.63 18.18
N PHE A 13 -8.85 -5.63 18.65
CA PHE A 13 -8.47 -7.04 18.50
C PHE A 13 -8.28 -7.45 17.03
N ARG A 14 -9.20 -7.07 16.13
CA ARG A 14 -9.08 -7.37 14.69
C ARG A 14 -7.88 -6.71 14.04
N ALA A 15 -7.59 -5.45 14.37
CA ALA A 15 -6.41 -4.75 13.85
C ALA A 15 -5.11 -5.43 14.27
N ILE A 16 -5.03 -5.88 15.53
CA ILE A 16 -3.89 -6.65 16.04
C ILE A 16 -3.75 -7.97 15.30
N LEU A 17 -4.84 -8.73 15.20
CA LEU A 17 -4.85 -10.00 14.50
C LEU A 17 -4.39 -9.85 13.03
N GLY A 18 -4.89 -8.82 12.34
CA GLY A 18 -4.48 -8.49 10.97
C GLY A 18 -2.98 -8.18 10.87
N SER A 19 -2.45 -7.32 11.75
CA SER A 19 -1.02 -6.99 11.77
C SER A 19 -0.14 -8.22 12.07
N THR A 20 -0.52 -9.04 13.05
CA THR A 20 0.18 -10.29 13.38
C THR A 20 0.15 -11.27 12.21
N LEU A 21 -0.98 -11.39 11.51
CA LEU A 21 -1.11 -12.26 10.34
C LEU A 21 -0.24 -11.77 9.17
N THR A 22 -0.18 -10.46 8.93
CA THR A 22 0.74 -9.91 7.92
C THR A 22 2.19 -10.26 8.24
N LEU A 23 2.60 -10.11 9.50
CA LEU A 23 3.96 -10.43 9.95
C LEU A 23 4.26 -11.93 9.87
N LEU A 24 3.30 -12.78 10.24
CA LEU A 24 3.41 -14.23 10.14
C LEU A 24 3.48 -14.67 8.68
N ALA A 25 2.73 -14.03 7.80
CA ALA A 25 2.74 -14.38 6.38
C ALA A 25 4.02 -13.91 5.68
N LEU A 26 4.62 -12.79 6.09
CA LEU A 26 5.99 -12.44 5.71
C LEU A 26 6.96 -13.58 6.07
N TRP A 27 6.82 -14.13 7.28
CA TRP A 27 7.70 -15.20 7.77
C TRP A 27 7.48 -16.54 7.08
N VAL A 28 6.23 -16.93 6.80
CA VAL A 28 5.87 -18.26 6.30
C VAL A 28 5.84 -18.34 4.78
N PHE A 29 5.52 -17.25 4.08
CA PHE A 29 5.38 -17.26 2.62
C PHE A 29 6.49 -16.48 1.94
N ILE A 30 6.76 -15.24 2.37
CA ILE A 30 7.68 -14.34 1.65
C ILE A 30 9.13 -14.76 1.88
N LEU A 31 9.56 -14.95 3.14
CA LEU A 31 10.94 -15.36 3.44
C LEU A 31 11.32 -16.71 2.78
N PRO A 32 10.50 -17.79 2.85
CA PRO A 32 10.84 -19.05 2.18
C PRO A 32 10.85 -18.93 0.66
N ALA A 33 9.95 -18.13 0.08
CA ALA A 33 9.96 -17.85 -1.35
C ALA A 33 11.27 -17.16 -1.78
N LEU A 34 11.76 -16.19 -1.00
CA LEU A 34 13.05 -15.53 -1.23
C LEU A 34 14.23 -16.51 -1.11
N LEU A 35 14.19 -17.44 -0.15
CA LEU A 35 15.22 -18.44 0.07
C LEU A 35 15.26 -19.53 -1.01
N SER A 36 14.14 -19.78 -1.71
CA SER A 36 14.05 -20.82 -2.73
C SER A 36 14.83 -20.52 -4.03
N GLY A 37 15.50 -19.37 -4.13
CA GLY A 37 16.41 -19.04 -5.22
C GLY A 37 15.77 -18.75 -6.58
N HIS A 38 14.44 -18.90 -6.72
CA HIS A 38 13.73 -18.39 -7.88
C HIS A 38 13.94 -16.88 -7.96
N SER A 39 14.23 -16.33 -9.14
CA SER A 39 14.33 -14.89 -9.40
C SER A 39 13.07 -14.21 -8.88
N SER A 40 13.10 -13.73 -7.63
CA SER A 40 11.94 -13.76 -6.73
C SER A 40 11.10 -12.49 -6.74
N ALA A 41 11.55 -11.47 -7.46
CA ALA A 41 10.83 -10.21 -7.56
C ALA A 41 9.38 -10.38 -8.10
N PRO A 42 9.11 -11.16 -9.17
CA PRO A 42 7.75 -11.31 -9.71
C PRO A 42 6.84 -12.18 -8.85
N LEU A 43 7.39 -13.19 -8.15
CA LEU A 43 6.62 -14.08 -7.26
C LEU A 43 6.18 -13.37 -5.97
N THR A 44 6.82 -12.26 -5.63
CA THR A 44 6.54 -11.54 -4.40
C THR A 44 5.20 -10.78 -4.48
N ILE A 45 4.79 -10.31 -5.67
CA ILE A 45 3.50 -9.59 -5.82
C ILE A 45 2.30 -10.51 -5.57
N PRO A 46 2.22 -11.73 -6.17
CA PRO A 46 1.18 -12.71 -5.83
C PRO A 46 1.12 -13.06 -4.35
N ALA A 47 2.28 -13.31 -3.74
CA ALA A 47 2.36 -13.65 -2.33
C ALA A 47 1.87 -12.49 -1.45
N LEU A 48 2.39 -11.28 -1.67
CA LEU A 48 1.98 -10.06 -0.97
C LEU A 48 0.48 -9.80 -1.12
N GLY A 49 -0.03 -9.89 -2.35
CA GLY A 49 -1.43 -9.67 -2.63
C GLY A 49 -2.36 -10.71 -2.02
N ALA A 50 -1.93 -11.97 -1.90
CA ALA A 50 -2.67 -13.01 -1.18
C ALA A 50 -2.73 -12.72 0.32
N VAL A 51 -1.60 -12.33 0.93
CA VAL A 51 -1.53 -11.93 2.36
C VAL A 51 -2.42 -10.74 2.64
N LEU A 52 -2.37 -9.72 1.78
CA LEU A 52 -3.20 -8.53 1.90
C LEU A 52 -4.67 -8.84 1.73
N ALA A 53 -5.04 -9.71 0.79
CA ALA A 53 -6.42 -10.18 0.65
C ALA A 53 -6.93 -10.79 1.96
N VAL A 54 -6.16 -11.72 2.54
CA VAL A 54 -6.49 -12.35 3.83
C VAL A 54 -6.64 -11.28 4.93
N CYS A 55 -5.68 -10.36 5.04
CA CYS A 55 -5.70 -9.32 6.07
C CYS A 55 -6.91 -8.37 5.92
N VAL A 56 -7.14 -7.84 4.72
CA VAL A 56 -8.25 -6.92 4.44
C VAL A 56 -9.59 -7.61 4.72
N TYR A 57 -9.81 -8.84 4.26
CA TYR A 57 -11.07 -9.55 4.51
C TYR A 57 -11.25 -9.95 5.97
N LEU A 58 -10.19 -10.26 6.71
CA LEU A 58 -10.31 -10.57 8.14
C LEU A 58 -10.64 -9.34 8.98
N VAL A 59 -10.03 -8.19 8.68
CA VAL A 59 -10.24 -6.96 9.44
C VAL A 59 -11.56 -6.29 9.08
N HIS A 60 -11.85 -6.16 7.78
CA HIS A 60 -12.98 -5.39 7.27
C HIS A 60 -14.18 -6.25 6.88
N GLY A 61 -14.00 -7.57 6.82
CA GLY A 61 -15.04 -8.51 6.40
C GLY A 61 -15.14 -8.63 4.87
N TRP A 62 -15.92 -9.63 4.43
CA TRP A 62 -16.23 -9.84 3.03
C TRP A 62 -17.30 -8.86 2.57
N ASN A 63 -16.88 -7.72 2.01
CA ASN A 63 -17.79 -6.67 1.56
C ASN A 63 -17.23 -5.97 0.30
N TRP A 64 -18.07 -5.16 -0.35
CA TRP A 64 -17.71 -4.47 -1.60
C TRP A 64 -16.55 -3.47 -1.44
N LYS A 65 -16.40 -2.85 -0.26
CA LYS A 65 -15.29 -1.94 0.04
C LYS A 65 -13.97 -2.69 0.08
N SER A 66 -13.97 -3.87 0.71
CA SER A 66 -12.81 -4.76 0.76
C SER A 66 -12.38 -5.17 -0.64
N HIS A 67 -13.35 -5.51 -1.52
CA HIS A 67 -13.07 -5.83 -2.92
C HIS A 67 -12.47 -4.65 -3.69
N ALA A 68 -13.11 -3.48 -3.62
CA ALA A 68 -12.63 -2.26 -4.30
C ALA A 68 -11.23 -1.85 -3.79
N ALA A 69 -11.02 -1.88 -2.48
CA ALA A 69 -9.73 -1.56 -1.85
C ALA A 69 -8.63 -2.54 -2.29
N LEU A 70 -8.91 -3.85 -2.32
CA LEU A 70 -7.94 -4.85 -2.78
C LEU A 70 -7.58 -4.66 -4.24
N THR A 71 -8.54 -4.36 -5.11
CA THR A 71 -8.22 -4.07 -6.52
C THR A 71 -7.36 -2.82 -6.67
N ALA A 72 -7.60 -1.77 -5.88
CA ALA A 72 -6.76 -0.58 -5.85
C ALA A 72 -5.35 -0.87 -5.31
N LEU A 73 -5.24 -1.67 -4.24
CA LEU A 73 -3.95 -2.09 -3.67
C LEU A 73 -3.14 -2.87 -4.70
N TRP A 74 -3.73 -3.87 -5.33
CA TRP A 74 -3.07 -4.69 -6.34
C TRP A 74 -2.58 -3.88 -7.53
N THR A 75 -3.40 -2.98 -8.06
CA THR A 75 -3.05 -2.13 -9.20
C THR A 75 -1.95 -1.14 -8.83
N ALA A 76 -2.06 -0.44 -7.70
CA ALA A 76 -1.03 0.49 -7.23
C ALA A 76 0.30 -0.23 -6.94
N THR A 77 0.26 -1.35 -6.24
CA THR A 77 1.45 -2.15 -5.89
C THR A 77 2.16 -2.67 -7.13
N THR A 78 1.41 -3.14 -8.13
CA THR A 78 1.98 -3.60 -9.39
C THR A 78 2.68 -2.46 -10.11
N ALA A 79 2.06 -1.28 -10.17
CA ALA A 79 2.69 -0.08 -10.73
C ALA A 79 3.95 0.32 -9.96
N GLY A 80 3.91 0.30 -8.63
CA GLY A 80 5.05 0.58 -7.75
C GLY A 80 6.21 -0.39 -7.98
N TYR A 81 5.92 -1.68 -8.10
CA TYR A 81 6.92 -2.72 -8.41
C TYR A 81 7.64 -2.44 -9.74
N PHE A 82 6.89 -2.17 -10.81
CA PHE A 82 7.49 -1.84 -12.11
C PHE A 82 8.28 -0.54 -12.06
N LEU A 83 7.80 0.45 -11.30
CA LEU A 83 8.53 1.69 -11.07
C LEU A 83 9.86 1.42 -10.32
N THR A 84 9.87 0.56 -9.31
CA THR A 84 11.11 0.16 -8.62
C THR A 84 12.09 -0.53 -9.56
N LEU A 85 11.61 -1.46 -10.39
CA LEU A 85 12.46 -2.12 -11.40
C LEU A 85 13.02 -1.12 -12.41
N LEU A 86 12.21 -0.19 -12.88
CA LEU A 86 12.63 0.86 -13.80
C LEU A 86 13.73 1.72 -13.17
N VAL A 87 13.50 2.22 -11.95
CA VAL A 87 14.48 3.04 -11.24
C VAL A 87 15.77 2.25 -11.02
N ALA A 88 15.68 0.99 -10.57
CA ALA A 88 16.85 0.14 -10.36
C ALA A 88 17.64 -0.10 -11.65
N HIS A 89 16.94 -0.31 -12.76
CA HIS A 89 17.58 -0.51 -14.07
C HIS A 89 18.28 0.76 -14.56
N LEU A 90 17.62 1.93 -14.48
CA LEU A 90 18.17 3.21 -14.92
C LEU A 90 19.36 3.69 -14.09
N THR A 91 19.45 3.26 -12.84
CA THR A 91 20.46 3.72 -11.88
C THR A 91 21.53 2.67 -11.60
N HIS A 92 21.42 1.50 -12.24
CA HIS A 92 22.31 0.35 -12.01
C HIS A 92 22.45 -0.04 -10.54
N LEU A 93 21.34 0.02 -9.79
CA LEU A 93 21.30 -0.41 -8.39
C LEU A 93 21.70 -1.89 -8.29
N SER A 94 22.68 -2.17 -7.43
CA SER A 94 23.11 -3.53 -7.13
C SER A 94 22.30 -4.15 -5.99
N GLY A 95 21.69 -3.30 -5.14
CA GLY A 95 20.99 -3.70 -3.92
C GLY A 95 21.93 -4.07 -2.78
N THR A 96 23.24 -3.86 -2.95
CA THR A 96 24.28 -4.26 -1.97
C THR A 96 24.64 -3.16 -0.97
N ALA A 97 23.86 -2.08 -0.96
CA ALA A 97 23.97 -1.00 0.01
C ALA A 97 23.85 -1.48 1.47
N ASP A 98 22.97 -2.43 1.74
CA ASP A 98 22.79 -3.01 3.07
C ASP A 98 23.73 -4.21 3.28
N ARG A 99 24.48 -4.18 4.38
CA ARG A 99 25.39 -5.25 4.77
C ARG A 99 24.65 -6.57 4.99
N ALA A 100 23.41 -6.53 5.50
CA ALA A 100 22.60 -7.74 5.65
C ALA A 100 22.23 -8.33 4.28
N ALA A 101 21.94 -7.50 3.28
CA ALA A 101 21.69 -7.93 1.91
C ALA A 101 22.94 -8.56 1.26
N VAL A 102 24.13 -8.00 1.52
CA VAL A 102 25.41 -8.59 1.06
C VAL A 102 25.64 -9.97 1.66
N VAL A 103 25.42 -10.12 2.97
CA VAL A 103 25.54 -11.42 3.65
C VAL A 103 24.51 -12.41 3.11
N ALA A 104 23.28 -11.96 2.87
CA ALA A 104 22.22 -12.76 2.28
C ALA A 104 22.59 -13.30 0.90
N GLN A 105 23.18 -12.44 0.06
CA GLN A 105 23.67 -12.80 -1.26
C GLN A 105 24.85 -13.77 -1.21
N GLY A 106 25.86 -13.48 -0.38
CA GLY A 106 27.07 -14.30 -0.31
C GLY A 106 26.85 -15.66 0.36
N SER A 107 25.97 -15.74 1.37
CA SER A 107 25.80 -16.93 2.20
C SER A 107 24.62 -17.81 1.78
N TYR A 108 23.57 -17.21 1.19
CA TYR A 108 22.32 -17.91 0.87
C TYR A 108 21.92 -17.77 -0.61
N GLY A 109 22.75 -17.15 -1.46
CA GLY A 109 22.49 -17.00 -2.88
C GLY A 109 21.31 -16.08 -3.22
N ILE A 110 20.83 -15.28 -2.26
CA ILE A 110 19.69 -14.39 -2.44
C ILE A 110 20.14 -13.15 -3.21
N ASN A 111 19.45 -12.82 -4.31
CA ASN A 111 19.77 -11.61 -5.06
C ASN A 111 19.46 -10.34 -4.24
N ALA A 112 20.48 -9.54 -3.91
CA ALA A 112 20.33 -8.35 -3.06
C ALA A 112 19.41 -7.29 -3.68
N LEU A 113 19.45 -7.11 -4.99
CA LEU A 113 18.53 -6.23 -5.71
C LEU A 113 17.07 -6.67 -5.55
N SER A 114 16.79 -7.98 -5.60
CA SER A 114 15.45 -8.51 -5.38
C SER A 114 14.96 -8.23 -3.96
N LEU A 115 15.84 -8.32 -2.96
CA LEU A 115 15.52 -7.97 -1.57
C LEU A 115 15.18 -6.48 -1.43
N TYR A 116 15.95 -5.61 -2.09
CA TYR A 116 15.65 -4.18 -2.16
C TYR A 116 14.28 -3.91 -2.79
N VAL A 117 13.99 -4.51 -3.96
CA VAL A 117 12.69 -4.35 -4.65
C VAL A 117 11.53 -4.78 -3.75
N VAL A 118 11.65 -5.94 -3.11
CA VAL A 118 10.61 -6.46 -2.20
C VAL A 118 10.44 -5.55 -0.98
N GLY A 119 11.53 -5.05 -0.40
CA GLY A 119 11.49 -4.13 0.73
C GLY A 119 10.76 -2.82 0.40
N VAL A 120 11.07 -2.21 -0.74
CA VAL A 120 10.40 -0.98 -1.21
C VAL A 120 8.90 -1.22 -1.43
N VAL A 121 8.54 -2.31 -2.11
CA VAL A 121 7.13 -2.65 -2.39
C VAL A 121 6.36 -2.94 -1.10
N LEU A 122 6.96 -3.66 -0.15
CA LEU A 122 6.36 -3.95 1.15
C LEU A 122 6.14 -2.68 1.97
N SER A 123 7.12 -1.77 1.97
CA SER A 123 7.02 -0.48 2.64
C SER A 123 5.90 0.38 2.06
N ALA A 124 5.82 0.48 0.72
CA ALA A 124 4.74 1.17 0.03
C ALA A 124 3.37 0.57 0.38
N LEU A 125 3.25 -0.75 0.34
CA LEU A 125 2.04 -1.49 0.70
C LEU A 125 1.56 -1.21 2.11
N GLY A 126 2.47 -1.25 3.08
CA GLY A 126 2.17 -0.95 4.48
C GLY A 126 1.58 0.45 4.66
N ALA A 127 2.06 1.43 3.89
CA ALA A 127 1.58 2.81 3.94
C ALA A 127 0.17 2.99 3.36
N MET A 128 -0.23 2.19 2.37
CA MET A 128 -1.49 2.38 1.63
C MET A 128 -2.62 1.41 2.01
N ASN A 129 -2.33 0.32 2.74
CA ASN A 129 -3.32 -0.69 3.13
C ASN A 129 -4.59 -0.06 3.77
N ASP A 130 -4.40 0.78 4.79
CA ASP A 130 -5.52 1.38 5.51
C ASP A 130 -6.18 2.52 4.72
N VAL A 131 -5.42 3.14 3.81
CA VAL A 131 -5.84 4.29 3.01
C VAL A 131 -6.90 3.88 2.01
N THR A 132 -6.68 2.79 1.28
CA THR A 132 -7.59 2.34 0.23
C THR A 132 -8.97 1.96 0.77
N VAL A 133 -9.02 1.29 1.92
CA VAL A 133 -10.29 0.96 2.57
C VAL A 133 -10.96 2.21 3.15
N THR A 134 -10.17 3.13 3.72
CA THR A 134 -10.68 4.41 4.22
C THR A 134 -11.31 5.22 3.10
N GLN A 135 -10.67 5.32 1.93
CA GLN A 135 -11.22 6.01 0.76
C GLN A 135 -12.54 5.38 0.29
N ALA A 136 -12.59 4.05 0.21
CA ALA A 136 -13.84 3.35 -0.13
C ALA A 136 -14.96 3.67 0.87
N SER A 137 -14.65 3.76 2.15
CA SER A 137 -15.61 4.14 3.20
C SER A 137 -16.04 5.60 3.11
N VAL A 138 -15.14 6.53 2.76
CA VAL A 138 -15.47 7.95 2.56
C VAL A 138 -16.47 8.08 1.41
N VAL A 139 -16.20 7.46 0.27
CA VAL A 139 -17.09 7.49 -0.89
C VAL A 139 -18.45 6.86 -0.56
N GLU A 140 -18.47 5.76 0.21
CA GLU A 140 -19.72 5.16 0.69
C GLU A 140 -20.56 6.16 1.50
N THR A 141 -19.93 6.82 2.48
CA THR A 141 -20.60 7.81 3.34
C THR A 141 -21.16 8.98 2.53
N VAL A 142 -20.39 9.51 1.57
CA VAL A 142 -20.84 10.59 0.67
C VAL A 142 -22.05 10.12 -0.15
N ALA A 143 -21.97 8.93 -0.73
CA ALA A 143 -23.04 8.36 -1.54
C ALA A 143 -24.32 8.10 -0.72
N GLN A 144 -24.19 7.66 0.53
CA GLN A 144 -25.33 7.45 1.43
C GLN A 144 -25.97 8.76 1.89
N THR A 145 -25.18 9.80 2.11
CA THR A 145 -25.66 11.12 2.57
C THR A 145 -26.36 11.89 1.45
N GLN A 146 -25.91 11.74 0.20
CA GLN A 146 -26.52 12.39 -0.97
C GLN A 146 -26.82 11.36 -2.08
N PRO A 147 -27.96 10.65 -2.00
CA PRO A 147 -28.34 9.66 -2.99
C PRO A 147 -28.53 10.26 -4.39
N GLY A 148 -28.09 9.55 -5.43
CA GLY A 148 -28.30 9.94 -6.83
C GLY A 148 -27.20 10.85 -7.40
N LEU A 149 -26.14 11.13 -6.63
CA LEU A 149 -24.98 11.85 -7.14
C LEU A 149 -24.32 11.12 -8.32
N PRO A 150 -23.91 11.84 -9.38
CA PRO A 150 -23.17 11.23 -10.48
C PRO A 150 -21.79 10.75 -10.01
N ILE A 151 -21.28 9.67 -10.61
CA ILE A 151 -19.97 9.05 -10.30
C ILE A 151 -18.85 10.11 -10.24
N ARG A 152 -18.82 11.05 -11.18
CA ARG A 152 -17.81 12.13 -11.23
C ARG A 152 -17.84 13.01 -9.97
N ARG A 153 -19.03 13.27 -9.42
CA ARG A 153 -19.17 14.09 -8.21
C ARG A 153 -18.82 13.30 -6.94
N LEU A 154 -19.17 12.01 -6.89
CA LEU A 154 -18.70 11.10 -5.83
C LEU A 154 -17.17 11.04 -5.79
N TYR A 155 -16.53 10.89 -6.96
CA TYR A 155 -15.09 10.91 -7.09
C TYR A 155 -14.49 12.23 -6.60
N ALA A 156 -15.02 13.37 -7.06
CA ALA A 156 -14.50 14.68 -6.67
C ALA A 156 -14.59 14.93 -5.15
N LEU A 157 -15.73 14.59 -4.53
CA LEU A 157 -15.91 14.72 -3.09
C LEU A 157 -15.02 13.77 -2.29
N GLY A 158 -14.86 12.53 -2.75
CA GLY A 158 -13.92 11.58 -2.15
C GLY A 158 -12.47 12.06 -2.25
N MET A 159 -12.07 12.59 -3.41
CA MET A 159 -10.73 13.12 -3.62
C MET A 159 -10.44 14.37 -2.79
N GLN A 160 -11.46 15.20 -2.51
CA GLN A 160 -11.29 16.35 -1.62
C GLN A 160 -10.88 15.90 -0.21
N VAL A 161 -11.57 14.91 0.36
CA VAL A 161 -11.23 14.33 1.67
C VAL A 161 -9.89 13.56 1.60
N GLY A 162 -9.66 12.82 0.52
CA GLY A 162 -8.39 12.12 0.29
C GLY A 162 -7.19 13.07 0.29
N GLY A 163 -7.31 14.23 -0.37
CA GLY A 163 -6.28 15.25 -0.43
C GLY A 163 -5.84 15.77 0.94
N ASP A 164 -6.80 16.03 1.83
CA ASP A 164 -6.52 16.49 3.20
C ASP A 164 -5.72 15.45 4.01
N HIS A 165 -6.03 14.17 3.80
CA HIS A 165 -5.35 13.07 4.49
C HIS A 165 -3.97 12.77 3.88
N VAL A 166 -3.77 12.98 2.57
CA VAL A 166 -2.51 12.66 1.87
C VAL A 166 -1.31 13.36 2.51
N GLY A 167 -1.43 14.63 2.89
CA GLY A 167 -0.33 15.36 3.51
C GLY A 167 0.15 14.72 4.83
N SER A 168 -0.80 14.26 5.65
CA SER A 168 -0.49 13.55 6.90
C SER A 168 0.19 12.20 6.62
N MET A 169 -0.32 11.43 5.65
CA MET A 169 0.23 10.13 5.27
C MET A 169 1.65 10.25 4.70
N VAL A 170 1.91 11.27 3.88
CA VAL A 170 3.25 11.59 3.38
C VAL A 170 4.20 11.86 4.53
N THR A 171 3.78 12.66 5.51
CA THR A 171 4.59 12.98 6.70
C THR A 171 4.93 11.72 7.49
N VAL A 172 3.95 10.84 7.74
CA VAL A 172 4.17 9.58 8.44
C VAL A 172 5.17 8.69 7.70
N LEU A 173 5.05 8.57 6.37
CA LEU A 173 5.95 7.74 5.57
C LEU A 173 7.37 8.30 5.53
N VAL A 174 7.52 9.61 5.36
CA VAL A 174 8.82 10.30 5.40
C VAL A 174 9.49 10.11 6.75
N LEU A 175 8.76 10.30 7.85
CA LEU A 175 9.29 10.08 9.20
C LEU A 175 9.65 8.61 9.45
N GLY A 176 8.87 7.66 8.92
CA GLY A 176 9.15 6.23 9.01
C GLY A 176 10.46 5.83 8.33
N TYR A 177 10.67 6.30 7.09
CA TYR A 177 11.93 6.10 6.37
C TYR A 177 13.10 6.81 7.06
N ALA A 178 12.90 8.07 7.47
CA ALA A 178 13.93 8.82 8.18
C ALA A 178 14.36 8.10 9.47
N ALA A 179 13.40 7.53 10.22
CA ALA A 179 13.66 6.74 11.41
C ALA A 179 14.51 5.49 11.12
N GLY A 180 14.22 4.76 10.04
CA GLY A 180 15.02 3.61 9.60
C GLY A 180 16.42 3.99 9.12
N ALA A 181 16.52 5.12 8.43
CA ALA A 181 17.78 5.65 7.90
C ALA A 181 18.60 6.44 8.94
N LEU A 182 18.14 6.60 10.19
CA LEU A 182 18.84 7.38 11.23
C LEU A 182 20.31 6.99 11.41
N PRO A 183 20.70 5.70 11.49
CA PRO A 183 22.11 5.33 11.63
C PRO A 183 22.95 5.79 10.44
N LEU A 184 22.41 5.64 9.22
CA LEU A 184 23.07 6.12 8.01
C LEU A 184 23.20 7.64 8.02
N MET A 185 22.12 8.37 8.32
CA MET A 185 22.13 9.83 8.42
C MET A 185 23.14 10.33 9.45
N LEU A 186 23.26 9.65 10.59
CA LEU A 186 24.25 9.98 11.63
C LEU A 186 25.69 9.75 11.13
N LEU A 187 25.97 8.61 10.50
CA LEU A 187 27.29 8.31 9.94
C LEU A 187 27.69 9.35 8.90
N LEU A 188 26.78 9.74 8.03
CA LEU A 188 27.01 10.77 7.02
C LEU A 188 27.24 12.14 7.65
N ARG A 189 26.47 12.50 8.69
CA ARG A 189 26.66 13.76 9.40
C ARG A 189 27.96 13.81 10.19
N ALA A 190 28.38 12.70 10.78
CA ALA A 190 29.65 12.58 11.49
C ALA A 190 30.84 12.61 10.52
N ASN A 191 30.66 12.10 9.30
CA ASN A 191 31.69 12.11 8.26
C ASN A 191 31.73 13.46 7.51
N GLY A 192 32.24 14.50 8.18
CA GLY A 192 32.29 15.87 7.65
C GLY A 192 33.35 16.13 6.56
N THR A 193 34.07 15.11 6.10
CA THR A 193 35.17 15.25 5.12
C THR A 193 34.73 14.96 3.69
N THR A 194 33.62 14.23 3.51
CA THR A 194 33.15 13.81 2.19
C THR A 194 32.17 14.85 1.64
N PRO A 195 32.37 15.38 0.42
CA PRO A 195 31.42 16.31 -0.18
C PRO A 195 30.01 15.72 -0.29
N MET A 196 28.98 16.53 0.01
CA MET A 196 27.57 16.08 -0.01
C MET A 196 27.15 15.42 -1.32
N TRP A 197 27.67 15.86 -2.47
CA TRP A 197 27.34 15.27 -3.76
C TRP A 197 27.87 13.84 -3.91
N VAL A 198 29.04 13.52 -3.33
CA VAL A 198 29.61 12.16 -3.33
C VAL A 198 28.75 11.25 -2.47
N THR A 199 28.37 11.74 -1.30
CA THR A 199 27.49 11.04 -0.35
C THR A 199 26.11 10.74 -0.95
N LEU A 200 25.50 11.70 -1.65
CA LEU A 200 24.20 11.54 -2.32
C LEU A 200 24.24 10.54 -3.47
N ASN A 201 25.35 10.46 -4.19
CA ASN A 201 25.55 9.47 -5.26
C ASN A 201 25.98 8.10 -4.72
N GLY A 202 26.23 7.97 -3.42
CA GLY A 202 26.50 6.69 -2.78
C GLY A 202 25.25 5.81 -2.77
N GLU A 203 25.41 4.54 -3.13
CA GLU A 203 24.29 3.59 -3.26
C GLU A 203 23.44 3.49 -1.99
N ALA A 204 24.06 3.57 -0.81
CA ALA A 204 23.37 3.51 0.48
C ALA A 204 22.36 4.64 0.68
N LEU A 205 22.76 5.90 0.46
CA LEU A 205 21.82 7.01 0.60
C LEU A 205 20.85 7.07 -0.58
N PHE A 206 21.34 6.78 -1.78
CA PHE A 206 20.53 6.80 -2.99
C PHE A 206 19.37 5.79 -2.91
N SER A 207 19.64 4.55 -2.49
CA SER A 207 18.62 3.49 -2.39
C SER A 207 17.55 3.82 -1.35
N GLU A 208 17.91 4.42 -0.20
CA GLU A 208 16.94 4.89 0.80
C GLU A 208 16.02 6.00 0.26
N LEU A 209 16.61 7.00 -0.42
CA LEU A 209 15.84 8.11 -0.99
C LEU A 209 14.97 7.66 -2.18
N ALA A 210 15.51 6.80 -3.05
CA ALA A 210 14.77 6.22 -4.16
C ALA A 210 13.59 5.38 -3.67
N GLY A 211 13.82 4.52 -2.66
CA GLY A 211 12.79 3.72 -2.02
C GLY A 211 11.67 4.58 -1.43
N LEU A 212 12.01 5.64 -0.70
CA LEU A 212 11.06 6.61 -0.15
C LEU A 212 10.23 7.26 -1.27
N LEU A 213 10.87 7.78 -2.33
CA LEU A 213 10.18 8.44 -3.43
C LEU A 213 9.23 7.49 -4.16
N ILE A 214 9.67 6.25 -4.43
CA ILE A 214 8.81 5.24 -5.07
C ILE A 214 7.63 4.91 -4.16
N ALA A 215 7.85 4.72 -2.86
CA ALA A 215 6.78 4.44 -1.92
C ALA A 215 5.74 5.59 -1.86
N LEU A 216 6.21 6.84 -1.85
CA LEU A 216 5.34 8.03 -1.92
C LEU A 216 4.52 8.09 -3.21
N ILE A 217 5.15 7.89 -4.37
CA ILE A 217 4.46 7.88 -5.67
C ILE A 217 3.41 6.78 -5.72
N THR A 218 3.77 5.58 -5.27
CA THR A 218 2.86 4.43 -5.25
C THR A 218 1.66 4.70 -4.33
N MET A 219 1.88 5.29 -3.16
CA MET A 219 0.82 5.69 -2.23
C MET A 219 -0.08 6.76 -2.82
N LEU A 220 0.51 7.79 -3.44
CA LEU A 220 -0.23 8.87 -4.12
C LEU A 220 -1.09 8.36 -5.27
N LEU A 221 -0.66 7.27 -5.93
CA LEU A 221 -1.44 6.60 -6.97
C LEU A 221 -2.60 5.76 -6.39
N ALA A 222 -2.41 5.15 -5.21
CA ALA A 222 -3.44 4.31 -4.58
C ALA A 222 -4.70 5.09 -4.17
N VAL A 223 -4.56 6.36 -3.79
CA VAL A 223 -5.69 7.22 -3.38
C VAL A 223 -6.70 7.44 -4.52
N PRO A 224 -6.32 8.01 -5.69
CA PRO A 224 -7.27 8.19 -6.79
C PRO A 224 -7.80 6.87 -7.34
N LEU A 225 -6.99 5.80 -7.35
CA LEU A 225 -7.44 4.47 -7.76
C LEU A 225 -8.56 3.94 -6.86
N SER A 226 -8.36 3.95 -5.55
CA SER A 226 -9.38 3.48 -4.58
C SER A 226 -10.64 4.34 -4.60
N THR A 227 -10.49 5.67 -4.67
CA THR A 227 -11.63 6.60 -4.78
C THR A 227 -12.40 6.41 -6.08
N GLY A 228 -11.71 6.23 -7.21
CA GLY A 228 -12.31 5.97 -8.52
C GLY A 228 -13.10 4.68 -8.56
N LEU A 229 -12.50 3.59 -8.08
CA LEU A 229 -13.15 2.27 -8.01
C LEU A 229 -14.37 2.31 -7.08
N ALA A 230 -14.27 2.97 -5.93
CA ALA A 230 -15.38 3.10 -5.00
C ALA A 230 -16.52 3.97 -5.57
N ALA A 231 -16.19 5.08 -6.24
CA ALA A 231 -17.18 5.97 -6.85
C ALA A 231 -17.93 5.28 -7.99
N TRP A 232 -17.20 4.50 -8.82
CA TRP A 232 -17.79 3.69 -9.87
C TRP A 232 -18.73 2.62 -9.30
N TRP A 233 -18.29 1.89 -8.28
CA TRP A 233 -19.11 0.85 -7.64
C TRP A 233 -20.38 1.43 -7.00
N MET A 234 -20.26 2.53 -6.25
CA MET A 234 -21.42 3.14 -5.57
C MET A 234 -22.38 3.80 -6.56
N GLY A 235 -21.86 4.51 -7.57
CA GLY A 235 -22.70 5.18 -8.55
C GLY A 235 -23.47 4.20 -9.45
N THR A 236 -22.87 3.08 -9.85
CA THR A 236 -23.58 2.01 -10.58
C THR A 236 -24.68 1.37 -9.72
N ARG A 237 -24.40 1.12 -8.44
CA ARG A 237 -25.36 0.54 -7.49
C ARG A 237 -26.53 1.45 -7.18
N GLN A 238 -26.33 2.77 -7.17
CA GLN A 238 -27.42 3.74 -6.98
C GLN A 238 -28.26 3.92 -8.23
N ARG A 239 -27.66 3.95 -9.43
CA ARG A 239 -28.40 4.02 -10.70
C ARG A 239 -29.39 2.86 -10.84
N GLY A 240 -28.95 1.63 -10.55
CA GLY A 240 -29.85 0.47 -10.57
C GLY A 240 -30.98 0.50 -9.52
N ARG A 241 -30.88 1.32 -8.46
CA ARG A 241 -31.96 1.54 -7.49
C ARG A 241 -32.92 2.65 -7.92
N VAL A 242 -32.41 3.68 -8.60
CA VAL A 242 -33.22 4.81 -9.12
C VAL A 242 -33.97 4.42 -10.38
N GLU A 243 -33.43 3.53 -11.21
CA GLU A 243 -34.09 2.95 -12.40
C GLU A 243 -35.08 1.82 -12.05
N ALA A 244 -35.12 1.39 -10.78
CA ALA A 244 -36.11 0.45 -10.27
C ALA A 244 -37.33 1.14 -9.61
N PRO A 245 -38.21 1.84 -10.35
CA PRO A 245 -39.59 2.03 -9.87
C PRO A 245 -40.68 1.71 -10.91
N LEU A 246 -41.75 1.03 -10.42
CA LEU A 246 -43.14 0.94 -10.91
C LEU A 246 -43.65 -0.29 -11.70
N HIS A 247 -42.85 -1.25 -12.16
CA HIS A 247 -43.43 -2.41 -12.87
C HIS A 247 -44.27 -3.39 -12.01
N ARG A 248 -44.39 -3.17 -10.69
CA ARG A 248 -45.23 -3.99 -9.80
C ARG A 248 -46.53 -3.30 -9.35
N ALA A 249 -46.81 -2.06 -9.73
CA ALA A 249 -48.03 -1.38 -9.30
C ALA A 249 -49.26 -1.68 -10.20
N ASP A 250 -49.07 -2.16 -11.43
CA ASP A 250 -50.16 -2.39 -12.40
C ASP A 250 -50.62 -3.86 -12.52
N GLN A 251 -50.18 -4.77 -11.64
CA GLN A 251 -50.55 -6.19 -11.70
C GLN A 251 -51.63 -6.63 -10.69
N HIS A 252 -52.29 -5.69 -9.99
CA HIS A 252 -53.34 -6.01 -9.00
C HIS A 252 -54.70 -5.33 -9.25
N THR A 253 -54.98 -4.87 -10.48
CA THR A 253 -56.28 -4.31 -10.88
C THR A 253 -56.96 -5.10 -12.01
N GLY A 254 -56.78 -6.43 -12.03
CA GLY A 254 -57.49 -7.35 -12.93
C GLY A 254 -58.39 -8.30 -12.18
#